data_AF-A0AAE9JNW8-F1
#
_entry.id   AF-A0AAE9JNW8-F1
#
_cell.length_a   1.000
_cell.length_b   1.000
_cell.length_c   1.000
_cell.angle_alpha   90.00
_cell.angle_beta   90.00
_cell.angle_gamma   90.00
#
_symmetry.space_group_name_H-M   'P 1'
#
loop_
_entity.id
_entity.type
_entity.pdbx_description
1 polymer ?
#
loop_
_entity_poly.entity_id
_entity_poly.type
_entity_poly.pdbx_seq_one_letter_code
_entity_poly.pdbx_strand_id
1 'polypeptide(L)'
;MPDSQEEQKKNACEKHSCHPLTECQAIKTKEQGTEKWSYKPVCMRVPSCSTKKCMQGEKCSMKEVKCQLTPCFKIPTCLPDVNEASPEYQMPPAFLV
;
A
#
# COMPACT_ATOMS: atom_id res chain seq x y z
N MET A 1 32.22 15.60 1.47
CA MET A 1 31.36 15.75 0.28
C MET A 1 30.22 14.73 0.35
N PRO A 2 29.06 15.06 0.96
CA PRO A 2 27.92 14.15 1.01
C PRO A 2 26.74 14.78 0.28
N ASP A 3 26.61 14.59 -1.04
CA ASP A 3 25.51 15.25 -1.76
C ASP A 3 24.95 14.43 -2.93
N SER A 4 25.76 13.66 -3.66
CA SER A 4 25.29 12.99 -4.88
C SER A 4 24.27 11.85 -4.67
N GLN A 5 24.23 11.18 -3.51
CA GLN A 5 23.27 10.07 -3.30
C GLN A 5 21.88 10.53 -2.86
N GLU A 6 21.76 11.68 -2.18
CA GLU A 6 20.47 12.21 -1.75
C GLU A 6 19.74 12.90 -2.91
N GLU A 7 20.49 13.60 -3.77
CA GLU A 7 19.95 14.25 -4.97
C GLU A 7 19.44 13.25 -6.02
N GLN A 8 20.14 12.12 -6.22
CA GLN A 8 19.70 11.07 -7.15
C GLN A 8 18.38 10.40 -6.73
N LYS A 9 18.11 10.28 -5.42
CA LYS A 9 16.85 9.71 -4.91
C LYS A 9 15.67 10.68 -5.01
N LYS A 10 15.91 12.00 -4.95
CA LYS A 10 14.87 13.03 -5.06
C LYS A 10 14.20 13.06 -6.45
N ASN A 11 14.98 12.88 -7.53
CA ASN A 11 14.46 13.02 -8.90
C ASN A 11 14.04 11.68 -9.55
N ALA A 12 14.07 10.57 -8.81
CA ALA A 12 13.65 9.27 -9.32
C ALA A 12 12.17 9.27 -9.73
N CYS A 13 11.34 10.04 -9.03
CA CYS A 13 9.93 10.20 -9.36
C CYS A 13 9.69 10.98 -10.65
N GLU A 14 10.39 12.10 -10.82
CA GLU A 14 10.26 12.95 -12.01
C GLU A 14 10.74 12.24 -13.27
N LYS A 15 11.65 11.27 -13.13
CA LYS A 15 12.19 10.45 -14.22
C LYS A 15 11.49 9.09 -14.37
N HIS A 16 10.37 8.85 -13.68
CA HIS A 16 9.66 7.55 -13.65
C HIS A 16 10.57 6.34 -13.38
N SER A 17 11.66 6.56 -12.64
CA SER A 17 12.71 5.58 -12.39
C SER A 17 12.53 4.87 -11.04
N CYS A 18 11.33 4.94 -10.47
CA CYS A 18 11.00 4.21 -9.26
C CYS A 18 11.04 2.69 -9.53
N HIS A 19 11.46 1.92 -8.52
CA HIS A 19 11.42 0.46 -8.58
C HIS A 19 9.98 -0.03 -8.80
N PRO A 20 9.72 -1.16 -9.49
CA PRO A 20 8.35 -1.66 -9.76
C PRO A 20 7.47 -1.90 -8.53
N LEU A 21 8.08 -2.09 -7.35
CA LEU A 21 7.39 -2.26 -6.06
C LEU A 21 7.28 -0.94 -5.26
N THR A 22 7.52 0.20 -5.92
CA THR A 22 7.45 1.53 -5.31
C THR A 22 6.56 2.44 -6.14
N GLU A 23 5.87 3.36 -5.47
CA GLU A 23 5.06 4.39 -6.12
C GLU A 23 5.56 5.78 -5.72
N CYS A 24 5.36 6.75 -6.62
CA CYS A 24 5.64 8.15 -6.33
C CYS A 24 4.59 8.75 -5.42
N GLN A 25 5.07 9.32 -4.32
CA GLN A 25 4.21 9.93 -3.32
C GLN A 25 4.73 11.30 -2.94
N ALA A 26 3.82 12.26 -2.80
CA ALA A 26 4.14 13.60 -2.34
C ALA A 26 4.21 13.63 -0.82
N ILE A 27 5.43 13.65 -0.28
CA ILE A 27 5.67 13.67 1.16
C ILE A 27 5.85 15.10 1.65
N LYS A 28 5.08 15.45 2.69
CA LYS A 28 5.21 16.73 3.39
C LYS A 28 6.50 16.74 4.21
N THR A 29 7.46 17.57 3.83
CA THR A 29 8.76 17.73 4.49
C THR A 29 8.94 19.16 4.99
N LYS A 30 9.57 19.31 6.15
CA LYS A 30 9.92 20.62 6.72
C LYS A 30 11.27 21.08 6.15
N GLU A 31 11.34 22.30 5.66
CA GLU A 31 12.61 22.86 5.18
C GLU A 31 13.52 23.18 6.38
N GLN A 32 14.80 22.79 6.32
CA GLN A 32 15.74 23.06 7.42
C GLN A 32 15.85 24.57 7.66
N GLY A 33 15.66 24.99 8.91
CA GLY A 33 15.77 26.40 9.31
C GLY A 33 14.53 27.27 9.09
N THR A 34 13.41 26.72 8.61
CA THR A 34 12.14 27.48 8.49
C THR A 34 10.94 26.66 8.99
N GLU A 35 9.85 27.35 9.35
CA GLU A 35 8.56 26.70 9.63
C GLU A 35 7.78 26.35 8.35
N LYS A 36 8.42 26.46 7.18
CA LYS A 36 7.81 26.21 5.90
C LYS A 36 7.77 24.71 5.60
N TRP A 37 6.59 24.25 5.22
CA TRP A 37 6.35 22.89 4.77
C TRP A 37 6.30 22.87 3.24
N SER A 38 7.00 21.90 2.65
CA SER A 38 6.97 21.64 1.20
C SER A 38 6.57 20.19 0.93
N TYR A 39 5.99 19.93 -0.23
CA TYR A 39 5.73 18.56 -0.69
C TYR A 39 6.82 18.16 -1.66
N LYS A 40 7.49 17.03 -1.39
CA LYS A 40 8.54 16.48 -2.26
C LYS A 40 8.12 15.11 -2.77
N PRO A 41 8.27 14.82 -4.07
CA PRO A 41 7.97 13.50 -4.61
C PRO A 41 9.06 12.52 -4.16
N VAL A 42 8.66 11.38 -3.62
CA VAL A 42 9.57 10.32 -3.14
C VAL A 42 9.04 8.96 -3.62
N CYS A 43 9.91 8.11 -4.16
CA CYS A 43 9.56 6.71 -4.42
C CYS A 43 9.43 5.97 -3.09
N MET A 44 8.23 5.49 -2.78
CA MET A 44 7.97 4.75 -1.56
C MET A 44 7.50 3.35 -1.87
N ARG A 45 7.97 2.38 -1.08
CA ARG A 45 7.59 0.98 -1.24
C ARG A 45 6.11 0.82 -0.94
N VAL A 46 5.38 0.25 -1.89
CA VAL A 46 3.96 -0.04 -1.72
C VAL A 46 3.76 -1.50 -1.32
N PRO A 47 2.88 -1.77 -0.35
CA PRO A 47 2.57 -3.13 0.03
C PRO A 47 1.79 -3.80 -1.11
N SER A 48 2.03 -5.09 -1.33
CA SER A 48 1.38 -5.85 -2.41
C SER A 48 1.17 -7.31 -2.02
N CYS A 49 0.19 -7.96 -2.65
CA CYS A 49 -0.06 -9.39 -2.45
C CYS A 49 1.12 -10.28 -2.85
N SER A 50 1.97 -9.84 -3.78
CA SER A 50 3.20 -10.54 -4.15
C SER A 50 4.18 -10.73 -2.98
N THR A 51 4.04 -9.92 -1.92
CA THR A 51 4.91 -9.96 -0.73
C THR A 51 4.24 -10.60 0.49
N LYS A 52 2.97 -11.01 0.41
CA LYS A 52 2.21 -11.58 1.53
C LYS A 52 1.84 -13.03 1.23
N LYS A 53 2.25 -13.94 2.12
CA LYS A 53 1.81 -15.34 2.10
C LYS A 53 0.55 -15.47 2.96
N CYS A 54 -0.52 -16.00 2.39
CA CYS A 54 -1.76 -16.32 3.11
C CYS A 54 -1.76 -17.80 3.52
N MET A 55 -2.61 -18.14 4.50
CA MET A 55 -2.78 -19.53 4.91
C MET A 55 -3.56 -20.32 3.85
N GLN A 56 -3.58 -21.64 3.99
CA GLN A 56 -4.36 -22.51 3.10
C GLN A 56 -5.86 -22.20 3.25
N GLY A 57 -6.56 -22.04 2.12
CA GLY A 57 -7.96 -21.61 2.11
C GLY A 57 -8.17 -20.10 2.20
N GLU A 58 -7.10 -19.30 2.16
CA GLU A 58 -7.18 -17.84 2.04
C GLU A 58 -6.58 -17.34 0.73
N LYS A 59 -7.14 -16.25 0.20
CA LYS A 59 -6.65 -15.52 -0.95
C LYS A 59 -6.28 -14.09 -0.57
N CYS A 60 -5.15 -13.62 -1.08
CA CYS A 60 -4.75 -12.24 -0.88
C CYS A 60 -5.55 -11.30 -1.77
N SER A 61 -6.09 -10.23 -1.17
CA SER A 61 -6.75 -9.12 -1.86
C SER A 61 -6.22 -7.78 -1.36
N MET A 62 -6.12 -6.80 -2.25
CA MET A 62 -5.73 -5.44 -1.90
C MET A 62 -6.95 -4.67 -1.39
N LYS A 63 -6.97 -4.35 -0.10
CA LYS A 63 -8.12 -3.68 0.54
C LYS A 63 -7.85 -2.20 0.77
N GLU A 64 -8.84 -1.36 0.47
CA GLU A 64 -8.80 0.06 0.82
C GLU A 64 -8.94 0.23 2.33
N VAL A 65 -8.15 1.15 2.88
CA VAL A 65 -8.14 1.46 4.32
C VAL A 65 -8.33 2.95 4.52
N LYS A 66 -8.90 3.31 5.68
CA LYS A 66 -8.96 4.71 6.12
C LYS A 66 -7.69 5.01 6.90
N CYS A 67 -6.81 5.82 6.32
CA CYS A 67 -5.60 6.26 7.00
C CYS A 67 -5.85 7.61 7.69
N GLN A 68 -5.23 7.82 8.85
CA GLN A 68 -5.21 9.12 9.52
C GLN A 68 -4.19 10.09 8.87
N LEU A 69 -3.14 9.54 8.25
CA LEU A 69 -2.07 10.28 7.61
C LEU A 69 -1.86 9.78 6.18
N THR A 70 -1.54 10.71 5.28
CA THR A 70 -1.17 10.41 3.89
C THR A 70 0.32 10.12 3.76
N PRO A 71 0.73 9.28 2.80
CA PRO A 71 -0.11 8.66 1.78
C PRO A 71 -0.79 7.37 2.27
N CYS A 72 -1.99 7.13 1.76
CA CYS A 72 -2.80 5.98 2.12
C CYS A 72 -2.73 4.93 1.02
N PHE A 73 -2.22 3.76 1.35
CA PHE A 73 -2.08 2.65 0.41
C PHE A 73 -3.13 1.60 0.66
N LYS A 74 -3.53 0.88 -0.40
CA LYS A 74 -4.27 -0.37 -0.24
C LYS A 74 -3.37 -1.38 0.48
N ILE A 75 -3.93 -2.13 1.42
CA ILE A 75 -3.16 -3.10 2.22
C ILE A 75 -3.48 -4.52 1.76
N PRO A 76 -2.47 -5.38 1.52
CA PRO A 76 -2.69 -6.80 1.24
C PRO A 76 -3.29 -7.48 2.46
N THR A 77 -4.50 -7.98 2.29
CA THR A 77 -5.28 -8.66 3.33
C THR A 77 -5.59 -10.07 2.85
N CYS A 78 -5.35 -11.06 3.70
CA CYS A 78 -5.78 -12.43 3.44
C CYS A 78 -7.25 -12.53 3.85
N LEU A 79 -8.07 -12.96 2.90
CA LEU A 79 -9.48 -13.21 3.09
C LEU A 79 -9.74 -14.69 2.79
N PRO A 80 -10.73 -15.31 3.42
CA PRO A 80 -11.08 -16.69 3.08
C PRO A 80 -11.42 -16.76 1.60
N ASP A 81 -10.87 -17.76 0.90
CA ASP A 81 -11.12 -18.05 -0.51
C ASP A 81 -12.49 -18.73 -0.62
N VAL A 82 -13.53 -18.00 -0.22
CA VAL A 82 -14.91 -18.44 -0.37
C VAL A 82 -15.27 -18.27 -1.84
N ASN A 83 -15.45 -19.39 -2.52
CA ASN A 83 -16.18 -19.37 -3.77
C ASN A 83 -17.63 -19.03 -3.39
N GLU A 84 -18.19 -17.89 -3.80
CA GLU A 84 -19.61 -17.57 -3.58
C GLU A 84 -20.56 -18.62 -4.20
N ALA A 85 -20.04 -19.49 -5.06
CA ALA A 85 -20.71 -20.67 -5.58
C ALA A 85 -20.64 -21.92 -4.67
N SER A 86 -19.98 -21.84 -3.50
CA SER A 86 -19.86 -22.97 -2.58
C SER A 86 -21.17 -23.17 -1.81
N PRO A 87 -21.76 -24.38 -1.86
CA PRO A 87 -23.09 -24.64 -1.29
C PRO A 87 -23.17 -24.47 0.23
N GLU A 88 -22.03 -24.44 0.93
CA GLU A 88 -21.96 -24.26 2.40
C GLU A 88 -22.39 -22.85 2.87
N TYR A 89 -22.34 -21.84 1.99
CA TYR A 89 -22.85 -20.47 2.26
C TYR A 89 -24.24 -20.19 1.67
N GLN A 90 -24.79 -21.11 0.88
CA GLN A 90 -26.16 -21.02 0.35
C GLN A 90 -27.20 -21.61 1.31
N MET A 91 -26.78 -22.22 2.42
CA MET A 91 -27.73 -22.68 3.43
C MET A 91 -28.30 -21.46 4.17
N PRO A 92 -29.60 -21.16 4.03
CA PRO A 92 -30.24 -20.17 4.89
C PRO A 92 -30.08 -20.63 6.35
N PRO A 93 -30.09 -19.71 7.33
CA PRO A 93 -30.11 -20.11 8.73
C PRO A 93 -31.32 -21.03 8.92
N ALA A 94 -31.05 -22.32 9.14
CA ALA A 94 -32.10 -23.25 9.52
C ALA A 94 -32.72 -22.66 10.78
N PHE A 95 -34.02 -22.35 10.67
CA PHE A 95 -34.84 -21.86 11.76
C PHE A 95 -34.52 -22.67 13.02
N LEU A 96 -33.84 -22.04 13.98
CA LEU A 96 -33.78 -22.53 15.34
C LEU A 96 -35.21 -22.43 15.88
N VAL A 97 -35.94 -23.54 15.78
CA VAL A 97 -37.20 -23.78 16.50
C VAL A 97 -36.86 -24.65 17.71
#